data_AF-A0A534KAG9-F1
#
_entry.id   AF-A0A534KAG9-F1
#
_cell.length_a   1.000
_cell.length_b   1.000
_cell.length_c   1.000
_cell.angle_alpha   90.00
_cell.angle_beta   90.00
_cell.angle_gamma   90.00
#
_symmetry.space_group_name_H-M   'P 1'
#
loop_
_entity.id
_entity.type
_entity.pdbx_description
1 polymer ?
#
loop_
_entity_poly.entity_id
_entity_poly.type
_entity_poly.pdbx_seq_one_letter_code
_entity_poly.pdbx_strand_id
1 'polypeptide(L)' 'YGRSPMIAIKAHPLKPAMVVYVQPENVDELAVKLAELDSIILARTDLDQPELISRLERIA' A
#
# COMPACT_ATOMS: atom_id res chain seq x y z
N TYR A 1 20.43 38.29 7.18
CA TYR A 1 19.16 37.58 7.44
C TYR A 1 18.78 36.81 6.19
N GLY A 2 18.51 35.51 6.31
CA GLY A 2 18.00 34.72 5.19
C GLY A 2 18.86 33.51 4.83
N ARG A 3 18.95 32.53 5.73
CA ARG A 3 19.00 31.14 5.27
C ARG A 3 17.58 30.64 5.43
N SER A 4 16.91 30.34 4.32
CA SER A 4 15.61 29.66 4.38
C SER A 4 15.79 28.40 5.24
N PRO A 5 15.03 28.23 6.32
CA PRO A 5 15.19 27.07 7.17
C PRO A 5 14.82 25.82 6.36
N MET A 6 15.74 24.86 6.32
CA MET A 6 15.44 23.53 5.82
C MET A 6 14.48 22.87 6.82
N ILE A 7 13.23 22.65 6.41
CA ILE A 7 12.28 21.86 7.20
C ILE A 7 12.28 20.44 6.64
N ALA A 8 12.89 19.52 7.37
CA ALA A 8 12.69 18.09 7.13
C ALA A 8 11.45 17.64 7.90
N ILE A 9 10.31 17.53 7.21
CA ILE A 9 9.16 16.81 7.76
C ILE A 9 9.45 15.32 7.56
N LYS A 10 9.60 14.59 8.66
CA LYS A 10 9.52 13.13 8.62
C LYS A 10 8.03 12.80 8.43
N ALA A 11 7.56 12.81 7.18
CA ALA A 11 6.32 12.10 6.85
C ALA A 11 6.68 10.63 7.08
N HIS A 12 6.41 10.14 8.29
CA HIS A 12 6.65 8.76 8.64
C HIS A 12 5.92 7.92 7.58
N PRO A 13 6.60 7.05 6.82
CA PRO A 13 5.89 6.22 5.88
C PRO A 13 4.90 5.39 6.71
N LEU A 14 3.60 5.62 6.49
CA LEU A 14 2.56 4.78 7.08
C LEU A 14 2.74 3.42 6.44
N LYS A 15 3.37 2.51 7.16
CA LYS A 15 3.51 1.13 6.73
C LYS A 15 2.09 0.53 6.66
N PRO A 16 1.58 0.24 5.47
CA PRO A 16 0.22 -0.27 5.35
C PRO A 16 0.15 -1.67 5.97
N ALA A 17 -0.97 -2.00 6.61
CA ALA A 17 -1.19 -3.36 7.09
C ALA A 17 -1.35 -4.36 5.92
N MET A 18 -1.84 -3.87 4.77
CA MET A 18 -2.14 -4.69 3.60
C MET A 18 -2.06 -3.88 2.30
N VAL A 19 -1.66 -4.54 1.22
CA VAL A 19 -1.74 -4.09 -0.17
C VAL A 19 -2.53 -5.13 -0.97
N VAL A 20 -3.48 -4.69 -1.79
CA VAL A 20 -4.31 -5.57 -2.62
C VAL A 20 -4.09 -5.23 -4.09
N TYR A 21 -3.65 -6.21 -4.89
CA TYR A 21 -3.61 -6.09 -6.34
C TYR A 21 -4.97 -6.45 -6.95
N VAL A 22 -5.51 -5.53 -7.74
CA VAL A 22 -6.77 -5.67 -8.46
C VAL A 22 -6.48 -6.27 -9.83
N GLN A 23 -7.01 -7.47 -10.08
CA GLN A 23 -6.92 -8.19 -11.35
C GLN A 23 -5.50 -8.17 -11.97
N PRO A 24 -4.43 -8.51 -11.20
CA PRO A 24 -3.09 -8.47 -11.75
C PRO A 24 -2.91 -9.59 -12.78
N GLU A 25 -2.35 -9.26 -13.94
CA GLU A 25 -1.92 -10.28 -14.91
C GLU A 25 -0.80 -11.15 -14.33
N ASN A 26 0.15 -10.53 -13.62
CA ASN A 26 1.25 -11.19 -12.93
C ASN A 26 1.55 -10.46 -11.60
N VAL A 27 2.10 -11.18 -10.64
CA VAL A 27 2.62 -10.62 -9.38
C VAL A 27 4.15 -10.66 -9.45
N ASP A 28 4.79 -9.50 -9.26
CA ASP A 28 6.25 -9.40 -9.26
C ASP A 28 6.85 -10.12 -8.03
N GLU A 29 7.83 -10.99 -8.24
CA GLU A 29 8.56 -11.67 -7.16
C GLU A 29 9.19 -10.69 -6.16
N LEU A 30 9.63 -9.53 -6.62
CA LEU A 30 10.16 -8.47 -5.75
C LEU A 30 9.08 -7.94 -4.80
N ALA A 31 7.84 -7.78 -5.27
CA ALA A 31 6.74 -7.32 -4.44
C ALA A 31 6.42 -8.33 -3.32
N VAL A 32 6.47 -9.63 -3.62
CA VAL A 32 6.31 -10.70 -2.63
C VAL A 32 7.42 -10.63 -1.58
N LYS A 33 8.69 -10.55 -2.02
CA LYS A 33 9.85 -10.48 -1.12
C LYS A 33 9.80 -9.23 -0.23
N LEU A 34 9.41 -8.08 -0.78
CA LEU A 34 9.25 -6.84 -0.01
C LEU A 34 8.11 -6.96 1.01
N ALA A 35 6.97 -7.54 0.62
CA ALA A 35 5.84 -7.76 1.52
C ALA A 35 6.20 -8.69 2.69
N GLU A 36 7.00 -9.74 2.45
CA GLU A 36 7.51 -10.63 3.49
C GLU A 36 8.47 -9.91 4.44
N LEU A 37 9.46 -9.20 3.90
CA LEU A 37 10.43 -8.42 4.68
C LEU A 37 9.74 -7.38 5.55
N ASP A 38 8.74 -6.69 4.99
CA ASP A 38 7.97 -5.69 5.69
C ASP A 38 6.78 -6.29 6.46
N SER A 39 6.52 -7.60 6.46
CA SER A 39 5.34 -8.15 7.15
C SER A 39 4.02 -7.44 6.77
N ILE A 40 3.90 -7.05 5.50
CA ILE A 40 2.70 -6.45 4.90
C ILE A 40 1.92 -7.58 4.23
N ILE A 41 0.61 -7.63 4.42
CA ILE A 41 -0.22 -8.61 3.70
C ILE A 41 -0.29 -8.19 2.23
N LEU A 42 0.22 -9.02 1.32
CA LEU A 42 0.03 -8.84 -0.12
C LEU A 42 -1.08 -9.79 -0.61
N ALA A 43 -2.22 -9.21 -0.97
CA ALA A 43 -3.38 -9.94 -1.49
C ALA A 43 -3.60 -9.64 -2.97
N ARG A 44 -4.33 -10.54 -3.66
CA ARG A 44 -4.84 -10.30 -5.02
C ARG A 44 -6.33 -10.58 -5.05
N THR A 45 -7.05 -9.93 -5.95
CA THR A 45 -8.49 -10.11 -6.12
C THR A 45 -8.90 -10.00 -7.58
N ASP A 46 -9.95 -10.72 -7.95
CA ASP A 46 -10.58 -10.62 -9.27
C ASP A 46 -11.75 -9.62 -9.29
N LEU A 47 -12.08 -9.03 -8.13
CA LEU A 47 -13.07 -7.94 -8.03
C LEU A 47 -12.58 -6.71 -8.78
N ASP A 48 -13.50 -5.92 -9.33
CA ASP A 48 -13.15 -4.58 -9.79
C ASP A 48 -12.88 -3.65 -8.59
N GLN A 49 -12.20 -2.53 -8.86
CA GLN A 49 -11.83 -1.58 -7.82
C GLN A 49 -13.05 -1.01 -7.07
N PRO A 50 -14.16 -0.61 -7.73
CA PRO A 50 -15.35 -0.11 -7.03
C PRO A 50 -15.97 -1.13 -6.07
N GLU A 51 -16.12 -2.39 -6.49
CA GLU A 51 -16.69 -3.46 -5.67
C GLU A 51 -15.78 -3.79 -4.48
N LEU A 52 -14.46 -3.82 -4.70
CA LEU A 52 -13.48 -4.00 -3.62
C LEU A 52 -13.64 -2.91 -2.55
N ILE A 53 -13.70 -1.65 -2.96
CA ILE A 53 -13.86 -0.51 -2.04
C ILE A 53 -15.18 -0.63 -1.28
N SER A 54 -16.30 -0.86 -1.99
CA SER A 54 -17.62 -0.99 -1.38
C SER A 54 -17.67 -2.11 -0.33
N ARG A 55 -17.01 -3.25 -0.58
CA ARG A 55 -16.95 -4.35 0.39
C ARG A 55 -16.11 -4.00 1.62
N LEU A 56 -14.97 -3.33 1.44
CA LEU A 56 -14.10 -2.94 2.55
C LEU A 56 -14.79 -1.89 3.44
N GLU A 57 -15.51 -0.93 2.85
CA GLU A 57 -16.29 0.08 3.57
C GLU A 57 -17.41 -0.51 4.42
N ARG A 58 -17.93 -1.69 4.08
CA ARG A 58 -18.98 -2.38 4.87
C ARG A 58 -18.43 -3.13 6.09
N ILE A 59 -17.13 -3.33 6.16
CA ILE A 59 -16.45 -4.08 7.24
C ILE A 59 -15.81 -3.12 8.26
N ALA A 60 -15.44 -1.91 7.84
CA ALA A 60 -14.98 -0.82 8.69
C ALA A 60 -16.11 -0.20 9.51
#